data_AF-A0A7C3R9X6-F1
#
_entry.id   AF-A0A7C3R9X6-F1
#
_cell.length_a   1.000
_cell.length_b   1.000
_cell.length_c   1.000
_cell.angle_alpha   90.00
_cell.angle_beta   90.00
_cell.angle_gamma   90.00
#
_symmetry.space_group_name_H-M   'P 1'
#
loop_
_entity.id
_entity.type
_entity.pdbx_description
1 polymer ?
#
loop_
_entity_poly.entity_id
_entity_poly.type
_entity_poly.pdbx_seq_one_letter_code
_entity_poly.pdbx_strand_id
1 'polypeptide(L)' 'MLEKAKRIHLIGIGGTGMSGLAQLLLSMDKKVSGSDNNPSRV' A
#
# COMPACT_ATOMS: atom_id res chain seq x y z
N MET A 1 13.01 -8.32 7.14
CA MET A 1 11.67 -8.93 6.99
C MET A 1 10.90 -8.35 5.79
N LEU A 2 10.83 -7.02 5.64
CA LEU A 2 10.09 -6.38 4.54
C LEU A 2 10.66 -6.65 3.14
N GLU A 3 11.98 -6.71 2.96
CA GLU A 3 12.61 -7.01 1.65
C GLU A 3 12.14 -8.34 1.05
N LYS A 4 11.93 -9.35 1.89
CA LYS A 4 11.47 -10.68 1.48
C LYS A 4 9.94 -10.77 1.34
N ALA A 5 9.20 -9.77 1.81
CA ALA A 5 7.75 -9.75 1.70
C ALA A 5 7.36 -9.61 0.22
N LYS A 6 6.52 -10.54 -0.25
CA LYS A 6 5.95 -10.52 -1.61
C LYS A 6 4.56 -9.90 -1.66
N ARG A 7 3.82 -9.97 -0.53
CA ARG A 7 2.46 -9.45 -0.38
C ARG A 7 2.42 -8.54 0.84
N ILE A 8 1.92 -7.33 0.68
CA ILE A 8 1.84 -6.30 1.71
C ILE A 8 0.39 -5.80 1.73
N HIS A 9 -0.22 -5.75 2.91
CA HIS A 9 -1.54 -5.17 3.11
C HIS A 9 -1.42 -3.91 3.97
N LEU A 10 -1.88 -2.78 3.45
CA LEU A 10 -1.83 -1.49 4.11
C LEU A 10 -3.20 -1.15 4.71
N ILE A 11 -3.24 -0.86 6.02
CA ILE A 11 -4.44 -0.37 6.71
C ILE A 11 -4.42 1.16 6.66
N GLY A 12 -5.50 1.78 6.20
CA GLY A 12 -5.57 3.22 5.94
C GLY A 12 -4.87 3.63 4.64
N ILE A 13 -4.99 2.82 3.58
CA ILE A 13 -4.27 3.03 2.31
C ILE A 13 -4.63 4.35 1.60
N GLY A 14 -5.81 4.92 1.88
CA GLY A 14 -6.31 6.16 1.30
C GLY A 14 -5.70 7.43 1.91
N GLY A 15 -4.97 7.31 3.02
CA GLY A 15 -4.22 8.43 3.60
C GLY A 15 -3.02 8.81 2.73
N THR A 16 -2.74 10.11 2.58
CA THR A 16 -1.68 10.65 1.69
C THR A 16 -0.32 9.95 1.84
N GLY A 17 0.10 9.67 3.08
CA GLY A 17 1.37 8.97 3.32
C GLY A 17 1.35 7.51 2.89
N MET A 18 0.24 6.81 3.14
CA MET A 18 0.09 5.39 2.81
C MET A 18 -0.11 5.17 1.31
N SER A 19 -0.79 6.09 0.61
CA SER A 19 -0.92 6.05 -0.85
C SER A 19 0.44 6.23 -1.53
N GLY A 20 1.29 7.13 -1.02
CA GLY A 20 2.68 7.29 -1.50
C GLY A 20 3.53 6.04 -1.22
N LEU A 21 3.41 5.46 -0.02
CA LEU A 21 4.09 4.21 0.33
C LEU A 21 3.63 3.05 -0.57
N ALA A 22 2.34 2.95 -0.85
CA ALA A 22 1.77 1.94 -1.75
C ALA A 22 2.36 2.06 -3.16
N GLN A 23 2.47 3.27 -3.71
CA GLN A 23 3.09 3.51 -5.02
C GLN A 23 4.57 3.08 -5.02
N LEU A 24 5.33 3.44 -3.98
CA LEU A 24 6.73 3.03 -3.87
C LEU A 24 6.86 1.50 -3.85
N LEU A 25 6.05 0.81 -3.04
CA LEU A 25 6.07 -0.65 -2.95
C LEU A 25 5.67 -1.32 -4.26
N LEU A 26 4.70 -0.75 -4.99
CA LEU A 26 4.34 -1.22 -6.34
C LEU A 26 5.48 -1.04 -7.33
N SER A 27 6.22 0.08 -7.27
CA SER A 27 7.39 0.31 -8.13
C SER A 27 8.53 -0.68 -7.88
N MET A 28 8.57 -1.28 -6.69
CA MET A 28 9.49 -2.36 -6.31
C MET A 28 8.96 -3.76 -6.66
N ASP A 29 7.94 -3.85 -7.52
CA ASP A 29 7.28 -5.08 -7.96
C ASP A 29 6.71 -5.94 -6.80
N LYS A 30 6.28 -5.27 -5.72
CA LYS A 30 5.60 -5.92 -4.59
C LYS A 30 4.10 -5.98 -4.85
N LYS A 31 3.44 -7.05 -4.45
CA LYS A 31 1.97 -7.10 -4.44
C LYS A 31 1.44 -6.32 -3.24
N VAL A 32 0.78 -5.21 -3.52
CA VAL A 32 0.14 -4.36 -2.50
C VAL A 32 -1.36 -4.56 -2.53
N SER A 33 -1.97 -4.61 -1.36
CA SER A 33 -3.41 -4.50 -1.14
C SER A 33 -3.64 -3.52 0.00
N GLY A 34 -4.87 -3.04 0.17
CA GLY A 34 -5.15 -2.18 1.31
C GLY A 34 -6.63 -2.07 1.62
N SER A 35 -6.89 -1.52 2.80
CA SER A 35 -8.22 -1.18 3.30
C SER A 35 -8.21 0.25 3.81
N ASP A 36 -9.38 0.89 3.75
CA ASP A 36 -9.62 2.19 4.36
C ASP A 36 -11.08 2.24 4.82
N ASN A 37 -11.37 3.08 5.81
CA ASN A 37 -12.74 3.22 6.33
C ASN A 37 -13.63 3.96 5.33
N ASN A 38 -13.04 4.81 4.49
CA ASN A 38 -13.77 5.58 3.49
C ASN A 38 -13.27 5.22 2.07
N PRO A 39 -14.18 5.16 1.07
CA PRO A 39 -13.77 5.09 -0.32
C PRO A 39 -12.99 6.36 -0.67
N SER A 40 -11.72 6.19 -1.01
CA SER A 40 -10.83 7.24 -1.47
C SER A 40 -10.70 7.17 -2.99
N ARG A 41 -10.64 8.34 -3.64
CA ARG A 41 -10.47 8.45 -5.09
C ARG A 41 -8.99 8.28 -5.43
N VAL A 42 -8.47 7.07 -5.29
CA VAL A 42 -7.19 6.67 -5.87
C VAL A 42 -7.38 6.19 -7.30
#